data_AF-A0A2H9MNY4-F1
#
_entry.id   AF-A0A2H9MNY4-F1
#
_cell.length_a   1.000
_cell.length_b   1.000
_cell.length_c   1.000
_cell.angle_alpha   90.00
_cell.angle_beta   90.00
_cell.angle_gamma   90.00
#
_symmetry.space_group_name_H-M   'P 1'
#
loop_
_entity.id
_entity.type
_entity.pdbx_description
1 polymer ?
#
loop_
_entity_poly.entity_id
_entity_poly.type
_entity_poly.pdbx_seq_one_letter_code
_entity_poly.pdbx_strand_id
1 'polypeptide(L)'
;MANILVFGDSIAFGAWDPECGYVQKLKTFLDKRILLSNYLNHFAVYNLGVDGDTSDYLLKRLESEIKARLSKDVDRTIILFSIGSNDSAYLNNLKKNWTSPKKFKENIKKLIEIAKKFTNKIVFICLTPVDESKTTPIS
;
A
#
# COMPACT_ATOMS: atom_id res chain seq x y z
N MET A 1 -3.72 21.25 0.82
CA MET A 1 -3.89 20.00 0.05
C MET A 1 -3.45 18.84 0.93
N ALA A 2 -4.20 17.74 0.96
CA ALA A 2 -3.77 16.50 1.60
C ALA A 2 -3.27 15.50 0.56
N ASN A 3 -2.12 14.88 0.81
CA ASN A 3 -1.53 13.89 -0.09
C ASN A 3 -1.78 12.51 0.49
N ILE A 4 -2.36 11.61 -0.32
CA ILE A 4 -2.62 10.22 0.03
C ILE A 4 -1.68 9.36 -0.79
N LEU A 5 -0.70 8.76 -0.13
CA LEU A 5 0.32 7.92 -0.76
C LEU A 5 -0.06 6.46 -0.54
N VAL A 6 -0.46 5.76 -1.61
CA VAL A 6 -0.89 4.36 -1.53
C VAL A 6 0.25 3.47 -2.01
N PHE A 7 0.96 2.84 -1.07
CA PHE A 7 2.02 1.87 -1.34
C PHE A 7 1.45 0.46 -1.32
N GLY A 8 1.83 -0.37 -2.29
CA GLY A 8 1.40 -1.75 -2.32
C GLY A 8 2.00 -2.54 -3.49
N ASP A 9 1.38 -3.67 -3.76
CA ASP A 9 1.74 -4.59 -4.85
C ASP A 9 0.85 -4.38 -6.09
N SER A 10 0.69 -5.43 -6.92
CA SER A 10 -0.18 -5.47 -8.10
C SER A 10 -1.62 -5.05 -7.80
N ILE A 11 -2.12 -5.35 -6.61
CA ILE A 11 -3.51 -5.08 -6.24
C ILE A 11 -3.71 -3.57 -6.06
N ALA A 12 -2.76 -2.89 -5.41
CA ALA A 12 -2.74 -1.43 -5.34
C ALA A 12 -2.49 -0.80 -6.72
N PHE A 13 -1.58 -1.38 -7.51
CA PHE A 13 -1.29 -0.95 -8.88
C PHE A 13 -2.55 -1.00 -9.77
N GLY A 14 -3.46 -1.95 -9.53
CA GLY A 14 -4.64 -2.20 -10.37
C GLY A 14 -4.32 -3.13 -11.54
N ALA A 15 -3.37 -4.04 -11.37
CA ALA A 15 -2.98 -4.99 -12.39
C ALA A 15 -4.19 -5.79 -12.87
N TRP A 16 -4.40 -5.81 -14.20
CA TRP A 16 -5.45 -6.58 -14.87
C TRP A 16 -6.91 -6.19 -14.55
N ASP A 17 -7.13 -5.08 -13.84
CA ASP A 17 -8.46 -4.49 -13.71
C ASP A 17 -8.68 -3.46 -14.83
N PRO A 18 -9.55 -3.72 -15.82
CA PRO A 18 -9.86 -2.74 -16.87
C PRO A 18 -10.53 -1.48 -16.30
N GLU A 19 -11.03 -1.50 -15.06
CA GLU A 19 -11.54 -0.35 -14.32
C GLU A 19 -10.49 0.32 -13.41
N CYS A 20 -9.21 -0.03 -13.57
CA CYS A 20 -8.04 0.61 -12.94
C CYS A 20 -7.89 0.42 -11.42
N GLY A 21 -8.54 -0.57 -10.81
CA GLY A 21 -8.31 -0.98 -9.42
C GLY A 21 -8.91 -0.06 -8.37
N TYR A 22 -8.80 -0.48 -7.10
CA TYR A 22 -9.43 0.24 -5.99
C TYR A 22 -8.81 1.62 -5.73
N VAL A 23 -7.53 1.80 -6.03
CA VAL A 23 -6.85 3.10 -5.85
C VAL A 23 -7.41 4.14 -6.82
N GLN A 24 -7.70 3.77 -8.06
CA GLN A 24 -8.39 4.65 -9.00
C GLN A 24 -9.84 4.93 -8.55
N LYS A 25 -10.53 3.95 -7.98
CA LYS A 25 -11.88 4.14 -7.41
C LYS A 25 -11.85 5.15 -6.25
N LEU A 26 -10.86 5.05 -5.35
CA LEU A 26 -10.62 6.03 -4.28
C LEU A 26 -10.34 7.44 -4.84
N LYS A 27 -9.43 7.53 -5.81
CA LYS A 27 -9.12 8.81 -6.47
C LYS A 27 -10.38 9.43 -7.07
N THR A 28 -11.13 8.66 -7.85
CA THR A 28 -12.38 9.11 -8.48
C THR A 28 -13.41 9.61 -7.46
N PHE A 29 -13.55 8.92 -6.34
CA PHE A 29 -14.44 9.33 -5.26
C PHE A 29 -14.01 10.68 -4.64
N LEU A 30 -12.71 10.89 -4.42
CA LEU A 30 -12.20 12.13 -3.87
C LEU A 30 -12.27 13.27 -4.88
N ASP A 31 -11.92 13.04 -6.15
CA ASP A 31 -12.04 14.03 -7.22
C ASP A 31 -13.47 14.57 -7.34
N LYS A 32 -14.48 13.68 -7.29
CA LYS A 32 -15.90 14.10 -7.25
C LYS A 32 -16.20 15.04 -6.08
N ARG A 33 -15.64 14.77 -4.90
CA ARG A 33 -15.82 15.64 -3.72
C ARG A 33 -15.11 16.99 -3.85
N ILE A 34 -13.92 17.00 -4.47
CA ILE A 34 -13.19 18.25 -4.77
C ILE A 34 -14.08 19.13 -5.66
N LEU A 35 -14.60 18.58 -6.76
CA LEU A 35 -15.48 19.30 -7.68
C LEU A 35 -16.76 19.81 -7.00
N LEU A 36 -17.44 18.96 -6.24
CA LEU A 36 -18.65 19.35 -5.50
C LEU A 36 -18.38 20.43 -4.44
N SER A 37 -17.17 20.49 -3.89
CA SER A 37 -16.75 21.52 -2.93
C SER A 37 -16.27 22.82 -3.59
N ASN A 38 -16.38 22.94 -4.92
CA ASN A 38 -15.77 24.03 -5.68
C ASN A 38 -14.28 24.22 -5.34
N TYR A 39 -13.54 23.11 -5.28
CA TYR A 39 -12.11 23.05 -5.00
C TYR A 39 -11.68 23.52 -3.59
N LEU A 40 -12.61 23.74 -2.66
CA LEU A 40 -12.29 24.10 -1.27
C LEU A 40 -11.62 22.94 -0.52
N ASN A 41 -12.03 21.70 -0.82
CA ASN A 41 -11.33 20.51 -0.36
C ASN A 41 -10.35 20.07 -1.44
N HIS A 42 -9.07 19.90 -1.11
CA HIS A 42 -8.05 19.52 -2.10
C HIS A 42 -7.27 18.30 -1.62
N PHE A 43 -7.39 17.20 -2.37
CA PHE A 43 -6.72 15.92 -2.13
C PHE A 43 -5.92 15.52 -3.36
N ALA A 44 -4.74 14.92 -3.17
CA ALA A 44 -3.98 14.29 -4.22
C ALA A 44 -3.75 12.82 -3.86
N VAL A 45 -4.25 11.90 -4.69
CA VAL A 45 -4.04 10.46 -4.52
C VAL A 45 -2.91 10.01 -5.44
N TYR A 46 -1.89 9.40 -4.87
CA TYR A 46 -0.76 8.83 -5.59
C TYR A 46 -0.82 7.31 -5.48
N ASN A 47 -1.02 6.64 -6.61
CA ASN A 47 -0.85 5.20 -6.70
C ASN A 47 0.64 4.89 -6.81
N LEU A 48 1.19 4.26 -5.77
CA LEU A 48 2.59 3.83 -5.66
C LEU A 48 2.66 2.31 -5.53
N GLY A 49 1.66 1.59 -6.04
CA GLY A 49 1.69 0.15 -6.21
C GLY A 49 2.71 -0.26 -7.27
N VAL A 50 3.45 -1.33 -7.01
CA VAL A 50 4.41 -1.92 -7.95
C VAL A 50 4.13 -3.41 -8.03
N ASP A 51 3.92 -3.93 -9.25
CA ASP A 51 3.63 -5.36 -9.41
C ASP A 51 4.78 -6.23 -8.87
N GLY A 52 4.41 -7.34 -8.21
CA GLY A 52 5.37 -8.25 -7.58
C GLY A 52 6.07 -7.72 -6.31
N ASP A 53 5.74 -6.52 -5.83
CA ASP A 53 6.38 -6.00 -4.61
C ASP A 53 6.08 -6.89 -3.40
N THR A 54 7.13 -7.19 -2.64
CA THR A 54 7.05 -7.69 -1.26
C THR A 54 7.35 -6.55 -0.29
N SER A 55 7.16 -6.78 1.01
CA SER A 55 7.59 -5.83 2.04
C SER A 55 9.09 -5.53 2.00
N ASP A 56 9.92 -6.48 1.55
CA ASP A 56 11.37 -6.29 1.37
C ASP A 56 11.68 -5.31 0.22
N TYR A 57 10.92 -5.36 -0.88
CA TYR A 57 11.10 -4.46 -2.01
C TYR A 57 10.55 -3.07 -1.72
N LEU A 58 9.38 -2.99 -1.09
CA LEU A 58 8.81 -1.72 -0.67
C LEU A 58 9.74 -0.94 0.27
N LEU A 59 10.40 -1.61 1.21
CA LEU A 59 11.36 -0.97 2.12
C LEU A 59 12.48 -0.19 1.40
N LYS A 60 12.91 -0.66 0.22
CA LYS A 60 14.01 -0.05 -0.53
C LYS A 60 13.61 1.28 -1.17
N ARG A 61 12.32 1.48 -1.45
CA ARG A 61 11.81 2.65 -2.17
C ARG A 61 10.93 3.57 -1.32
N LEU A 62 10.47 3.12 -0.15
CA LEU A 62 9.51 3.84 0.67
C LEU A 62 9.95 5.28 0.99
N GLU A 63 11.15 5.45 1.56
CA GLU A 63 11.56 6.77 2.07
C GLU A 63 11.76 7.80 0.94
N SER A 64 12.38 7.39 -0.18
CA SER A 64 12.60 8.28 -1.32
C SER A 64 11.27 8.67 -2.00
N GLU A 65 10.35 7.73 -2.13
CA GLU A 65 9.04 7.99 -2.75
C GLU A 65 8.12 8.86 -1.90
N ILE A 66 8.18 8.73 -0.57
CA ILE A 66 7.51 9.66 0.36
C ILE A 66 8.07 11.07 0.15
N LYS A 67 9.40 11.23 0.23
CA LYS A 67 10.06 12.55 0.12
C LYS A 67 9.71 13.28 -1.17
N ALA A 68 9.60 12.54 -2.28
CA ALA A 68 9.23 13.10 -3.59
C ALA A 68 7.79 13.65 -3.65
N ARG A 69 6.92 13.31 -2.68
CA ARG A 69 5.48 13.60 -2.70
C ARG A 69 4.97 14.20 -1.39
N LEU A 70 5.87 14.71 -0.54
CA LEU A 70 5.47 15.41 0.66
C LEU A 70 4.63 16.64 0.30
N SER A 71 3.52 16.81 1.01
CA SER A 71 2.79 18.09 0.98
C SER A 71 3.67 19.17 1.63
N LYS A 72 3.52 20.44 1.19
CA LYS A 72 4.11 21.60 1.87
C LYS A 72 3.68 21.67 3.35
N ASP A 73 2.48 21.14 3.62
CA ASP A 73 1.96 20.92 4.97
C ASP A 73 2.04 19.41 5.26
N VAL A 74 3.12 19.01 5.93
CA VAL A 74 3.47 17.61 6.21
C VAL A 74 2.36 16.89 6.97
N ASP A 75 1.66 17.60 7.87
CA ASP A 75 0.56 17.05 8.68
C ASP A 75 -0.64 16.62 7.83
N ARG A 76 -0.68 16.99 6.55
CA ARG A 76 -1.73 16.60 5.61
C ARG A 76 -1.33 15.43 4.72
N THR A 77 -0.21 14.77 5.00
CA THR A 77 0.19 13.52 4.33
C THR A 77 -0.45 12.31 5.03
N ILE A 78 -1.07 11.42 4.26
CA ILE A 78 -1.63 10.15 4.70
C ILE A 78 -0.90 9.05 3.94
N ILE A 79 -0.35 8.08 4.66
CA ILE A 79 0.34 6.92 4.06
C ILE A 79 -0.54 5.69 4.24
N LEU A 80 -0.77 4.99 3.15
CA LEU A 80 -1.58 3.80 3.11
C LEU A 80 -0.77 2.62 2.57
N PHE A 81 -0.73 1.53 3.33
CA PHE A 81 -0.02 0.31 2.98
C PHE A 81 -1.01 -0.80 2.63
N SER A 82 -0.84 -1.39 1.44
CA SER A 82 -1.55 -2.57 0.95
C SER A 82 -0.53 -3.57 0.42
N ILE A 83 0.15 -4.27 1.33
CA ILE A 83 1.30 -5.13 1.03
C ILE A 83 1.25 -6.42 1.86
N GLY A 84 1.82 -7.50 1.34
CA GLY A 84 1.92 -8.79 2.04
C GLY A 84 1.48 -10.01 1.23
N SER A 85 0.84 -9.82 0.07
CA SER A 85 0.30 -10.92 -0.73
C SER A 85 1.46 -11.72 -1.30
N ASN A 86 2.38 -11.02 -1.97
CA ASN A 86 3.60 -11.61 -2.50
C ASN A 86 4.52 -12.14 -1.39
N ASP A 87 4.59 -11.47 -0.23
CA ASP A 87 5.34 -11.97 0.94
C ASP A 87 4.85 -13.37 1.35
N SER A 88 3.53 -13.55 1.38
CA SER A 88 2.88 -14.81 1.77
C SER A 88 2.99 -15.91 0.73
N ALA A 89 3.28 -15.59 -0.54
CA ALA A 89 3.33 -16.54 -1.62
C ALA A 89 4.36 -17.66 -1.34
N TYR A 90 3.94 -18.92 -1.43
CA TYR A 90 4.82 -20.08 -1.25
C TYR A 90 5.58 -20.39 -2.54
N LEU A 91 6.90 -20.22 -2.51
CA LEU A 91 7.78 -20.48 -3.63
C LEU A 91 8.17 -21.97 -3.63
N ASN A 92 7.47 -22.77 -4.44
CA ASN A 92 7.65 -24.23 -4.50
C ASN A 92 9.10 -24.68 -4.73
N ASN A 93 9.83 -23.97 -5.59
CA ASN A 93 11.24 -24.24 -5.89
C ASN A 93 12.17 -24.02 -4.68
N LEU A 94 11.82 -23.08 -3.80
CA LEU A 94 12.60 -22.75 -2.60
C LEU A 94 12.02 -23.36 -1.32
N LYS A 95 10.86 -24.03 -1.42
CA LYS A 95 10.10 -24.62 -0.30
C LYS A 95 9.89 -23.66 0.87
N LYS A 96 9.61 -22.39 0.57
CA LYS A 96 9.43 -21.32 1.58
C LYS A 96 8.52 -20.22 1.04
N ASN A 97 7.91 -19.46 1.94
CA ASN A 97 7.29 -18.18 1.56
C ASN A 97 8.34 -17.25 0.95
N TRP A 98 7.92 -16.36 0.06
CA TRP A 98 8.80 -15.37 -0.53
C TRP A 98 9.49 -14.53 0.54
N THR A 99 8.72 -14.08 1.53
CA THR A 99 9.22 -13.46 2.75
C THR A 99 8.73 -14.25 3.95
N SER A 100 9.64 -14.66 4.83
CA SER A 100 9.26 -15.45 6.00
C SER A 100 8.37 -14.64 6.96
N PRO A 101 7.46 -15.27 7.73
CA PRO A 101 6.58 -14.55 8.65
C PRO A 101 7.33 -13.66 9.66
N LYS A 102 8.47 -14.12 10.16
CA LYS A 102 9.35 -13.35 11.05
C LYS A 102 9.88 -12.10 10.34
N LYS A 103 10.40 -12.26 9.12
CA LYS A 103 10.95 -11.17 8.32
C LYS A 103 9.89 -10.17 7.93
N PHE A 104 8.70 -10.64 7.52
CA PHE A 104 7.56 -9.79 7.22
C PHE A 104 7.18 -8.91 8.42
N LYS A 105 7.06 -9.49 9.62
CA LYS A 105 6.79 -8.74 10.86
C LYS A 105 7.85 -7.67 11.13
N GLU A 106 9.12 -7.98 10.94
CA GLU A 106 10.22 -7.01 11.06
C GLU A 106 10.13 -5.90 10.00
N ASN A 107 9.77 -6.24 8.77
CA ASN A 107 9.62 -5.28 7.69
C ASN A 107 8.44 -4.33 7.94
N ILE A 108 7.29 -4.84 8.38
CA ILE A 108 6.13 -4.00 8.75
C ILE A 108 6.50 -3.00 9.85
N LYS A 109 7.25 -3.42 10.88
CA LYS A 109 7.76 -2.50 11.90
C LYS A 109 8.63 -1.39 11.30
N LYS A 110 9.57 -1.74 10.41
CA LYS A 110 10.44 -0.78 9.74
C LYS A 110 9.66 0.18 8.81
N LEU A 111 8.67 -0.32 8.08
CA LEU A 111 7.80 0.51 7.24
C LEU A 111 7.06 1.55 8.09
N ILE A 112 6.54 1.14 9.26
CA ILE A 112 5.89 2.05 10.22
C ILE A 112 6.90 3.07 10.77
N GLU A 113 8.08 2.63 11.20
CA GLU A 113 9.14 3.51 11.71
C GLU A 113 9.55 4.57 10.69
N ILE A 114 9.73 4.19 9.43
CA ILE A 114 10.05 5.12 8.33
C ILE A 114 8.88 6.07 8.09
N ALA A 115 7.66 5.57 7.97
CA ALA A 115 6.47 6.40 7.71
C ALA A 115 6.22 7.43 8.83
N LYS A 116 6.44 7.04 10.10
CA LYS A 116 6.28 7.93 11.27
C LYS A 116 7.25 9.12 11.28
N LYS A 117 8.35 9.07 10.53
CA LYS A 117 9.21 10.25 10.32
C LYS A 117 8.49 11.37 9.56
N PHE A 118 7.44 11.03 8.81
CA PHE A 118 6.76 11.94 7.88
C PHE A 118 5.30 12.20 8.24
N THR A 119 4.59 11.25 8.87
CA THR A 119 3.20 11.46 9.29
C THR A 119 2.78 10.45 10.35
N ASN A 120 1.85 10.87 11.20
CA ASN A 120 1.16 9.97 12.14
C ASN A 120 -0.09 9.31 11.52
N LYS A 121 -0.50 9.71 10.30
CA LYS A 121 -1.68 9.19 9.61
C LYS A 121 -1.29 8.02 8.71
N ILE A 122 -1.16 6.85 9.34
CA ILE A 122 -0.76 5.61 8.67
C ILE A 122 -1.92 4.62 8.70
N VAL A 123 -2.28 4.07 7.54
CA VAL A 123 -3.36 3.10 7.37
C VAL A 123 -2.79 1.83 6.76
N PHE A 124 -3.19 0.68 7.29
CA PHE A 124 -2.95 -0.62 6.65
C PHE A 124 -4.28 -1.15 6.14
N ILE A 125 -4.31 -1.55 4.87
CA ILE A 125 -5.42 -2.30 4.28
C ILE A 125 -4.97 -3.76 4.22
N CYS A 126 -5.67 -4.64 4.94
CA CYS A 126 -5.45 -6.07 4.83
C CYS A 126 -5.82 -6.58 3.45
N LEU A 127 -5.06 -7.56 2.99
CA LEU A 127 -5.23 -8.16 1.68
C LEU A 127 -6.40 -9.15 1.68
N THR A 128 -6.79 -9.52 0.46
CA THR A 128 -7.95 -10.32 0.05
C THR A 128 -8.41 -11.37 1.06
N PRO A 129 -9.73 -11.58 1.23
CA PRO A 129 -10.24 -12.64 2.10
C PRO A 129 -9.62 -13.99 1.71
N VAL A 130 -9.05 -14.66 2.70
CA VAL A 130 -8.46 -15.99 2.55
C VAL A 130 -9.46 -17.03 3.04
N ASP A 131 -9.73 -18.02 2.21
CA ASP A 131 -10.49 -19.20 2.61
C ASP A 131 -9.54 -20.19 3.30
N GLU A 132 -9.52 -20.14 4.63
CA GLU A 132 -8.59 -20.97 5.43
C GLU A 132 -8.73 -22.47 5.17
N SER A 133 -9.93 -22.93 4.79
CA SER A 133 -10.18 -24.34 4.43
C SER A 133 -9.37 -24.80 3.21
N LYS A 134 -8.88 -23.87 2.40
CA LYS A 134 -8.06 -24.12 1.20
C LYS A 134 -6.58 -23.78 1.40
N THR A 135 -6.22 -23.14 2.50
CA THR A 135 -4.84 -22.70 2.79
C THR A 135 -4.18 -23.43 3.96
N THR A 136 -4.91 -24.29 4.67
CA THR A 136 -4.35 -25.26 5.65
C THR A 136 -4.62 -26.71 5.22
N PRO A 137 -3.81 -27.30 4.31
CA PRO A 137 -4.11 -28.63 3.79
C PRO A 137 -3.81 -29.80 4.73
N ILE A 138 -3.24 -29.58 5.93
CA ILE A 138 -2.95 -30.66 6.89
C ILE A 138 -3.11 -30.13 8.32
N SER A 139 -4.25 -30.46 8.93
CA SER A 139 -4.40 -30.59 10.38
C SER A 139 -3.87 -31.95 10.83
#